data_AF-T1A9Z2-F1
#
_entry.id   AF-T1A9Z2-F1
#
_cell.length_a   1.000
_cell.length_b   1.000
_cell.length_c   1.000
_cell.angle_alpha   90.00
_cell.angle_beta   90.00
_cell.angle_gamma   90.00
#
_symmetry.space_group_name_H-M   'P 1'
#
loop_
_entity.id
_entity.type
_entity.pdbx_description
1 polymer ?
#
loop_
_entity_poly.entity_id
_entity_poly.type
_entity_poly.pdbx_seq_one_letter_code
_entity_poly.pdbx_strand_id
1 'polypeptide(L)'
;MRRQLLSTQQQLAQSEQQLAQIPLNLAAQQSATHDKLAEVEQALANNEAQRAWVLRAPRAGVVSTLLLKPGQTVTAGQSLLAVLPTGSILEAQLLVPSQAIGFVRSGQRVVLRYQAFPYQKFGLHEGIVTQVSRSALSPQEVSGLMGQQVTVPLYRVMVRLDQQ
;
A
#
# COMPACT_ATOMS: atom_id res chain seq x y z
N MET A 1 5.86 -22.77 83.65
CA MET A 1 6.63 -21.55 83.30
C MET A 1 7.61 -21.76 82.13
N ARG A 2 8.72 -22.50 82.27
CA ARG A 2 9.76 -22.60 81.21
C ARG A 2 9.33 -23.20 79.86
N ARG A 3 8.39 -24.17 79.87
CA ARG A 3 7.84 -24.78 78.64
C ARG A 3 6.98 -23.80 77.81
N GLN A 4 6.21 -22.93 78.47
CA GLN A 4 5.37 -21.93 77.78
C GLN A 4 6.22 -20.88 77.07
N LEU A 5 7.31 -20.43 77.70
CA LEU A 5 8.24 -19.44 77.14
C LEU A 5 8.90 -19.94 75.84
N LEU A 6 9.34 -21.21 75.84
CA LEU A 6 9.90 -21.88 74.67
C LEU A 6 8.86 -22.01 73.54
N SER A 7 7.62 -22.38 73.84
CA SER A 7 6.57 -22.46 72.81
C SER A 7 6.23 -21.09 72.22
N THR A 8 6.19 -20.02 73.02
CA THR A 8 5.99 -18.65 72.50
C THR A 8 7.18 -18.18 71.66
N GLN A 9 8.42 -18.50 72.03
CA GLN A 9 9.59 -18.19 71.19
C GLN A 9 9.53 -18.91 69.85
N GLN A 10 9.11 -20.18 69.83
CA GLN A 10 8.95 -20.95 68.60
C GLN A 10 7.83 -20.37 67.70
N GLN A 11 6.72 -19.92 68.30
CA GLN A 11 5.65 -19.23 67.57
C GLN A 11 6.09 -17.87 67.01
N LEU A 12 6.91 -17.12 67.75
CA LEU A 12 7.46 -15.85 67.28
C LEU A 12 8.39 -16.08 66.08
N ALA A 13 9.32 -17.03 66.17
CA ALA A 13 10.21 -17.39 65.07
C ALA A 13 9.44 -17.87 63.83
N GLN A 14 8.37 -18.65 64.02
CA GLN A 14 7.49 -19.07 62.92
C GLN A 14 6.76 -17.87 62.29
N SER A 15 6.26 -16.93 63.09
CA SER A 15 5.60 -15.71 62.58
C SER A 15 6.58 -14.80 61.86
N GLU A 16 7.80 -14.64 62.36
CA GLU A 16 8.87 -13.88 61.70
C GLU A 16 9.24 -14.49 60.34
N GLN A 17 9.34 -15.82 60.27
CA GLN A 17 9.55 -16.53 59.00
C GLN A 17 8.38 -16.36 58.03
N GLN A 18 7.14 -16.38 58.52
CA GLN A 18 5.95 -16.12 57.69
C GLN A 18 5.97 -14.68 57.16
N LEU A 19 6.24 -13.69 58.01
CA LEU A 19 6.35 -12.28 57.64
C LEU A 19 7.44 -12.05 56.58
N ALA A 20 8.56 -12.74 56.69
CA ALA A 20 9.65 -12.67 55.70
C ALA A 20 9.27 -13.27 54.34
N GLN A 21 8.37 -14.26 54.30
CA GLN A 21 7.94 -14.92 53.06
C GLN A 21 6.83 -14.16 52.31
N ILE A 22 6.01 -13.35 53.00
CA ILE A 22 4.95 -12.55 52.38
C ILE A 22 5.44 -11.67 51.21
N PRO A 23 6.49 -10.84 51.35
CA PRO A 23 6.94 -9.97 50.26
C PRO A 23 7.50 -10.75 49.08
N LEU A 24 8.16 -11.90 49.32
CA LEU A 24 8.64 -12.80 48.27
C LEU A 24 7.48 -13.39 47.46
N ASN A 25 6.44 -13.86 48.15
CA ASN A 25 5.25 -14.39 47.51
C ASN A 25 4.48 -13.31 46.74
N LEU A 26 4.37 -12.10 47.29
CA LEU A 26 3.73 -10.97 46.62
C LEU A 26 4.49 -10.59 45.34
N ALA A 27 5.81 -10.48 45.41
CA ALA A 27 6.65 -10.18 44.25
C ALA A 27 6.54 -11.26 43.16
N ALA A 28 6.56 -12.54 43.57
CA ALA A 28 6.37 -13.65 42.63
C ALA A 28 4.99 -13.62 41.96
N GLN A 29 3.94 -13.32 42.74
CA GLN A 29 2.57 -13.23 42.22
C GLN A 29 2.37 -12.01 41.31
N GLN A 30 3.01 -10.88 41.61
CA GLN A 30 3.05 -9.71 40.74
C GLN A 30 3.76 -10.01 39.42
N SER A 31 4.93 -10.64 39.46
CA SER A 31 5.65 -11.05 38.25
C SER A 31 4.81 -11.99 37.40
N ALA A 32 4.23 -13.03 38.00
CA ALA A 32 3.38 -13.98 37.29
C ALA A 32 2.12 -13.32 36.68
N THR A 33 1.60 -12.27 37.29
CA THR A 33 0.46 -11.50 36.75
C THR A 33 0.91 -10.62 35.58
N HIS A 34 2.09 -10.02 35.69
CA HIS A 34 2.68 -9.20 34.62
C HIS A 34 3.00 -10.04 33.39
N ASP A 35 3.56 -11.23 33.57
CA ASP A 35 3.87 -12.17 32.49
C ASP A 35 2.58 -12.59 31.76
N LYS A 36 1.52 -12.91 32.50
CA LYS A 36 0.19 -13.23 31.93
C LYS A 36 -0.41 -12.05 31.16
N LEU A 37 -0.23 -10.83 31.64
CA LEU A 37 -0.71 -9.63 30.95
C LEU A 37 0.00 -9.48 29.62
N ALA A 38 1.33 -9.58 29.61
CA ALA A 38 2.14 -9.51 28.40
C ALA A 38 1.77 -10.60 27.39
N GLU A 39 1.51 -11.83 27.86
CA GLU A 39 1.06 -12.94 27.02
C GLU A 39 -0.30 -12.65 26.37
N VAL A 40 -1.27 -12.13 27.13
CA VAL A 40 -2.60 -11.77 26.63
C VAL A 40 -2.52 -10.59 25.65
N GLU A 41 -1.70 -9.58 25.93
CA GLU A 41 -1.48 -8.45 25.02
C GLU A 41 -0.87 -8.91 23.70
N GLN A 42 0.10 -9.82 23.74
CA GLN A 42 0.70 -10.40 22.55
C GLN A 42 -0.31 -11.25 21.77
N ALA A 43 -1.13 -12.05 22.46
CA ALA A 43 -2.20 -12.82 21.85
C ALA A 43 -3.26 -11.93 21.19
N LEU A 44 -3.61 -10.81 21.83
CA LEU A 44 -4.53 -9.81 21.28
C LEU A 44 -3.96 -9.18 20.02
N ALA A 45 -2.71 -8.72 20.05
CA ALA A 45 -2.04 -8.14 18.88
C ALA A 45 -1.97 -9.13 17.71
N ASN A 46 -1.66 -10.39 17.99
CA ASN A 46 -1.64 -11.46 16.99
C ASN A 46 -3.04 -11.74 16.44
N ASN A 47 -4.07 -11.75 17.29
CA ASN A 47 -5.45 -11.95 16.86
C ASN A 47 -5.93 -10.78 16.00
N GLU A 48 -5.59 -9.54 16.37
CA GLU A 48 -5.90 -8.35 15.58
C GLU A 48 -5.25 -8.38 14.20
N ALA A 49 -4.01 -8.87 14.10
CA ALA A 49 -3.37 -9.11 12.82
C ALA A 49 -4.10 -10.17 11.96
N GLN A 50 -4.77 -11.14 12.61
CA GLN A 50 -5.54 -12.21 11.96
C GLN A 50 -7.01 -11.86 11.69
N ARG A 51 -7.53 -10.74 12.21
CA ARG A 51 -8.92 -10.32 11.98
C ARG A 51 -9.15 -10.05 10.49
N ALA A 52 -10.37 -10.31 10.03
CA ALA A 52 -10.77 -10.13 8.63
C ALA A 52 -10.42 -8.72 8.14
N TRP A 53 -9.53 -8.65 7.15
CA TRP A 53 -9.08 -7.39 6.57
C TRP A 53 -10.18 -6.84 5.66
N VAL A 54 -10.68 -5.65 5.97
CA VAL A 54 -11.62 -4.93 5.11
C VAL A 54 -10.84 -3.90 4.30
N LEU A 55 -10.51 -4.26 3.06
CA LEU A 55 -9.92 -3.33 2.10
C LEU A 55 -11.00 -2.40 1.55
N ARG A 56 -10.86 -1.10 1.84
CA ARG A 56 -11.74 -0.06 1.31
C ARG A 56 -11.07 0.69 0.17
N ALA A 57 -11.84 1.09 -0.84
CA ALA A 57 -11.33 1.92 -1.91
C ALA A 57 -10.88 3.28 -1.35
N PRO A 58 -9.68 3.78 -1.70
CA PRO A 58 -9.18 5.06 -1.18
C PRO A 58 -9.94 6.27 -1.73
N ARG A 59 -10.61 6.13 -2.87
CA ARG A 59 -11.43 7.17 -3.53
C ARG A 59 -12.61 6.52 -4.26
N ALA A 60 -13.64 7.31 -4.53
CA ALA A 60 -14.76 6.91 -5.39
C ALA A 60 -14.25 6.59 -6.81
N GLY A 61 -14.74 5.49 -7.38
CA GLY A 61 -14.31 5.01 -8.68
C GLY A 61 -15.02 3.72 -9.08
N VAL A 62 -14.69 3.23 -10.27
CA VAL A 62 -15.20 1.99 -10.84
C VAL A 62 -14.10 0.93 -10.74
N VAL A 63 -14.45 -0.30 -10.35
CA VAL A 63 -13.51 -1.42 -10.37
C VAL A 63 -13.25 -1.80 -11.83
N SER A 64 -12.04 -1.53 -12.32
CA SER A 64 -11.63 -1.81 -13.70
C SER A 64 -11.21 -3.26 -13.89
N THR A 65 -10.59 -3.87 -12.88
CA THR A 65 -10.18 -5.27 -12.90
C THR A 65 -10.36 -5.90 -11.53
N LEU A 66 -10.82 -7.15 -11.51
CA LEU A 66 -10.92 -7.97 -10.31
C LEU A 66 -10.24 -9.32 -10.59
N LEU A 67 -9.10 -9.55 -9.93
CA LEU A 67 -8.21 -10.69 -10.18
C LEU A 67 -8.39 -11.81 -9.15
N LEU A 68 -9.40 -11.70 -8.29
CA LEU A 68 -9.62 -12.59 -7.16
C LEU A 68 -10.99 -13.28 -7.23
N LYS A 69 -11.03 -14.49 -6.69
CA LYS A 69 -12.26 -15.26 -6.48
C LYS A 69 -12.43 -15.58 -4.99
N PRO A 70 -13.67 -15.74 -4.49
CA PRO A 70 -13.91 -16.19 -3.13
C PRO A 70 -13.17 -17.51 -2.83
N GLY A 71 -12.55 -17.60 -1.65
CA GLY A 71 -11.77 -18.77 -1.22
C GLY A 71 -10.34 -18.84 -1.74
N GLN A 72 -9.89 -17.85 -2.54
CA GLN A 72 -8.52 -17.79 -3.02
C GLN A 72 -7.57 -17.19 -1.97
N THR A 73 -6.48 -17.88 -1.68
CA THR A 73 -5.38 -17.34 -0.85
C THR A 73 -4.63 -16.25 -1.61
N VAL A 74 -4.27 -15.16 -0.91
CA VAL A 74 -3.56 -14.01 -1.47
C VAL A 74 -2.27 -13.74 -0.71
N THR A 75 -1.24 -13.25 -1.40
CA THR A 75 0.06 -12.94 -0.79
C THR A 75 0.25 -11.43 -0.68
N ALA A 76 1.06 -10.99 0.30
CA ALA A 76 1.44 -9.58 0.42
C ALA A 76 2.08 -9.05 -0.88
N GLY A 77 1.66 -7.86 -1.31
CA GLY A 77 2.12 -7.24 -2.55
C GLY A 77 1.44 -7.75 -3.83
N GLN A 78 0.57 -8.76 -3.74
CA GLN A 78 -0.21 -9.22 -4.89
C GLN A 78 -1.27 -8.17 -5.27
N SER A 79 -1.33 -7.84 -6.56
CA SER A 79 -2.41 -6.99 -7.09
C SER A 79 -3.72 -7.77 -7.11
N LEU A 80 -4.73 -7.23 -6.43
CA LEU A 80 -6.03 -7.86 -6.24
C LEU A 80 -7.10 -7.26 -7.16
N LEU A 81 -7.12 -5.93 -7.24
CA LEU A 81 -8.10 -5.17 -8.00
C LEU A 81 -7.49 -3.83 -8.43
N ALA A 82 -8.00 -3.28 -9.53
CA ALA A 82 -7.70 -1.91 -9.93
C ALA A 82 -8.97 -1.07 -9.87
N VAL A 83 -8.87 0.12 -9.27
CA VAL A 83 -9.96 1.10 -9.22
C VAL A 83 -9.62 2.25 -10.14
N LEU A 84 -10.50 2.56 -11.09
CA LEU A 84 -10.46 3.75 -11.92
C LEU A 84 -11.26 4.87 -11.22
N PRO A 85 -10.62 5.95 -10.75
CA PRO A 85 -11.32 7.03 -10.05
C PRO A 85 -12.40 7.70 -10.90
N THR A 86 -13.49 8.11 -10.26
CA THR A 86 -14.54 8.90 -10.93
C THR A 86 -13.98 10.28 -11.31
N GLY A 87 -14.24 10.72 -12.54
CA GLY A 87 -13.68 11.97 -13.08
C GLY A 87 -12.25 11.85 -13.62
N SER A 88 -11.75 10.63 -13.82
CA SER A 88 -10.49 10.41 -14.54
C SER A 88 -10.60 10.99 -15.95
N ILE A 89 -9.64 11.83 -16.32
CA ILE A 89 -9.56 12.44 -17.64
C ILE A 89 -8.71 11.53 -18.52
N LEU A 90 -9.19 11.21 -19.71
CA LEU A 90 -8.43 10.42 -20.66
C LEU A 90 -7.32 11.28 -21.28
N GLU A 91 -6.08 10.82 -21.15
CA GLU A 91 -4.90 11.44 -21.75
C GLU A 91 -4.22 10.47 -22.71
N ALA A 92 -3.81 10.98 -23.87
CA ALA A 92 -2.95 10.29 -24.80
C ALA A 92 -1.48 10.62 -24.50
N GLN A 93 -0.67 9.58 -24.35
CA GLN A 93 0.78 9.71 -24.26
C GLN A 93 1.40 9.52 -25.65
N LEU A 94 1.97 10.59 -26.20
CA LEU A 94 2.61 10.60 -27.50
C LEU A 94 4.14 10.64 -27.35
N LEU A 95 4.83 9.94 -28.25
CA LEU A 95 6.29 9.99 -28.34
C LEU A 95 6.70 10.77 -29.59
N VAL A 96 7.43 11.85 -29.38
CA VAL A 96 7.79 12.81 -30.43
C VAL A 96 9.31 12.83 -30.60
N PRO A 97 9.85 12.68 -31.82
CA PRO A 97 11.29 12.76 -32.06
C PRO A 97 11.88 14.11 -31.64
N SER A 98 13.14 14.10 -31.19
CA SER A 98 13.88 15.31 -30.82
C SER A 98 13.91 16.40 -31.91
N GLN A 99 13.83 16.01 -33.18
CA GLN A 99 13.80 16.94 -34.31
C GLN A 99 12.48 17.73 -34.39
N ALA A 100 11.37 17.15 -33.92
CA ALA A 100 10.04 17.74 -34.01
C ALA A 100 9.58 18.40 -32.70
N ILE A 101 10.20 18.05 -31.56
CA ILE A 101 9.75 18.51 -30.23
C ILE A 101 9.79 20.03 -30.07
N GLY A 102 10.71 20.72 -30.76
CA GLY A 102 10.83 22.18 -30.70
C GLY A 102 9.62 22.94 -31.25
N PHE A 103 8.77 22.27 -32.03
CA PHE A 103 7.54 22.84 -32.60
C PHE A 103 6.29 22.58 -31.74
N VAL A 104 6.40 21.67 -30.76
CA VAL A 104 5.28 21.26 -29.90
C VAL A 104 5.30 22.07 -28.60
N ARG A 105 4.16 22.66 -28.24
CA ARG A 105 4.00 23.48 -27.02
C ARG A 105 2.74 23.08 -26.27
N SER A 106 2.78 23.21 -24.94
CA SER A 106 1.58 23.10 -24.10
C SER A 106 0.53 24.12 -24.54
N GLY A 107 -0.74 23.71 -24.54
CA GLY A 107 -1.88 24.49 -25.01
C GLY A 107 -2.18 24.36 -26.51
N GLN A 108 -1.32 23.72 -27.30
CA GLN A 108 -1.60 23.50 -28.73
C GLN A 108 -2.71 22.48 -28.93
N ARG A 109 -3.60 22.77 -29.88
CA ARG A 109 -4.62 21.81 -30.34
C ARG A 109 -4.00 20.81 -31.30
N VAL A 110 -4.32 19.55 -31.10
CA VAL A 110 -3.84 18.43 -31.92
C VAL A 110 -5.01 17.58 -32.38
N VAL A 111 -4.82 16.91 -33.51
CA VAL A 111 -5.80 15.99 -34.08
C VAL A 111 -5.18 14.59 -34.08
N LEU A 112 -5.84 13.64 -33.41
CA LEU A 112 -5.42 12.26 -33.29
C LEU A 112 -6.22 11.37 -34.24
N ARG A 113 -5.49 10.46 -34.91
CA ARG A 113 -6.07 9.41 -35.74
C ARG A 113 -5.67 8.04 -35.17
N TYR A 114 -6.65 7.29 -34.67
CA TYR A 114 -6.42 5.94 -34.16
C TYR A 114 -6.25 4.96 -35.32
N GLN A 115 -5.17 4.17 -35.31
CA GLN A 115 -4.94 3.16 -36.34
C GLN A 115 -5.91 1.98 -36.25
N ALA A 116 -6.36 1.63 -35.03
CA ALA A 116 -7.27 0.53 -34.78
C ALA A 116 -8.69 0.75 -35.32
N PHE A 117 -9.05 2.00 -35.64
CA PHE A 117 -10.40 2.38 -36.05
C PHE A 117 -10.36 3.23 -37.34
N PRO A 118 -11.03 2.80 -38.43
CA PRO A 118 -11.07 3.60 -39.65
C PRO A 118 -11.67 4.99 -39.40
N TYR A 119 -10.88 6.05 -39.64
CA TYR A 119 -11.30 7.45 -39.42
C TYR A 119 -12.59 7.82 -40.17
N GLN A 120 -12.88 7.15 -41.29
CA GLN A 120 -14.13 7.35 -42.05
C GLN A 120 -15.39 7.03 -41.24
N LYS A 121 -15.28 6.13 -40.24
CA LYS A 121 -16.40 5.71 -39.38
C LYS A 121 -16.33 6.31 -37.97
N PHE A 122 -15.13 6.57 -37.46
CA PHE A 122 -14.92 7.00 -36.07
C PHE A 122 -14.46 8.45 -35.93
N GLY A 123 -14.22 9.15 -37.04
CA GLY A 123 -13.85 10.55 -37.07
C GLY A 123 -12.40 10.81 -36.70
N LEU A 124 -12.10 12.10 -36.52
CA LEU A 124 -10.83 12.63 -36.02
C LEU A 124 -11.07 13.10 -34.59
N HIS A 125 -10.15 12.77 -33.68
CA HIS A 125 -10.30 13.15 -32.28
C HIS A 125 -9.44 14.39 -31.99
N GLU A 126 -10.04 15.40 -31.39
CA GLU A 126 -9.33 16.60 -30.97
C GLU A 126 -8.80 16.44 -29.54
N GLY A 127 -7.65 17.05 -29.29
CA GLY A 127 -7.08 17.16 -27.96
C GLY A 127 -6.19 18.38 -27.82
N ILE A 128 -5.76 18.63 -26.59
CA ILE A 128 -4.90 19.74 -26.22
C ILE A 128 -3.65 19.20 -25.55
N VAL A 129 -2.48 19.63 -26.00
CA VAL A 129 -1.21 19.30 -25.34
C VAL A 129 -1.22 19.87 -23.94
N THR A 130 -1.24 19.02 -22.92
CA THR A 130 -1.18 19.44 -21.51
C THR A 130 0.27 19.63 -21.09
N GLN A 131 1.14 18.70 -21.48
CA GLN A 131 2.53 18.69 -21.03
C GLN A 131 3.49 18.20 -22.11
N VAL A 132 4.65 18.85 -22.18
CA VAL A 132 5.80 18.41 -22.97
C VAL A 132 6.94 18.09 -22.00
N SER A 133 7.41 16.84 -22.00
CA SER A 133 8.54 16.43 -21.15
C SER A 133 9.79 17.19 -21.54
N ARG A 134 10.59 17.59 -20.54
CA ARG A 134 11.91 18.21 -20.75
C ARG A 134 13.04 17.20 -20.87
N SER A 135 12.80 15.95 -20.45
CA SER A 135 13.74 14.85 -20.61
C SER A 135 13.37 13.99 -21.82
N ALA A 136 14.39 13.64 -22.59
CA ALA A 136 14.30 12.62 -23.61
C ALA A 136 14.35 11.22 -22.98
N LEU A 137 13.57 10.31 -23.53
CA LEU A 137 13.69 8.88 -23.31
C LEU A 137 14.81 8.35 -24.20
N SER A 138 15.68 7.54 -23.61
CA SER A 138 16.73 6.85 -24.34
C SER A 138 16.13 5.78 -25.29
N PRO A 139 16.84 5.44 -26.38
CA PRO A 139 16.53 4.30 -27.24
C PRO A 139 16.16 3.02 -26.49
N GLN A 140 16.85 2.72 -25.39
CA GLN A 140 16.65 1.51 -24.59
C GLN A 140 15.32 1.56 -23.82
N GLU A 141 15.01 2.69 -23.19
CA GLU A 141 13.74 2.89 -22.48
C GLU A 141 12.54 2.82 -23.43
N VAL A 142 12.67 3.45 -24.61
CA VAL A 142 11.62 3.42 -25.64
C VAL A 142 11.42 2.01 -26.19
N SER A 143 12.52 1.27 -26.42
CA SER A 143 12.45 -0.11 -26.90
C SER A 143 11.78 -1.03 -25.87
N GLY A 144 12.01 -0.81 -24.58
CA GLY A 144 11.32 -1.54 -23.50
C GLY A 144 9.82 -1.24 -23.44
N LEU A 145 9.39 -0.03 -23.79
CA LEU A 145 7.98 0.38 -23.78
C LEU A 145 7.20 -0.09 -25.01
N MET A 146 7.82 -0.07 -26.20
CA MET A 146 7.14 -0.34 -27.47
C MET A 146 7.46 -1.72 -28.06
N GLY A 147 8.46 -2.43 -27.55
CA GLY A 147 8.94 -3.68 -28.15
C GLY A 147 9.57 -3.50 -29.54
N GLN A 148 9.88 -2.26 -29.92
CA GLN A 148 10.42 -1.90 -31.22
C GLN A 148 11.73 -1.14 -31.04
N GLN A 149 12.76 -1.50 -31.80
CA GLN A 149 14.05 -0.81 -31.75
C GLN A 149 13.90 0.61 -32.30
N VAL A 150 14.13 1.59 -31.43
CA VAL A 150 14.13 3.01 -31.81
C VAL A 150 15.55 3.54 -31.69
N THR A 151 16.05 4.16 -32.76
CA THR A 151 17.44 4.65 -32.84
C THR A 151 17.60 6.11 -32.42
N VAL A 152 16.49 6.85 -32.26
CA VAL A 152 16.48 8.28 -31.95
C VAL A 152 15.89 8.57 -30.56
N PRO A 153 16.38 9.59 -29.83
CA PRO A 153 15.76 10.00 -28.58
C PRO A 153 14.35 10.56 -28.82
N LEU A 154 13.40 10.10 -28.01
CA LEU A 154 12.00 10.53 -28.08
C LEU A 154 11.62 11.31 -26.83
N TYR A 155 10.79 12.32 -27.00
CA TYR A 155 10.22 13.10 -25.92
C TYR A 155 8.78 12.69 -25.69
N ARG A 156 8.37 12.62 -24.43
CA ARG A 156 7.00 12.32 -24.05
C ARG A 156 6.15 13.59 -24.07
N VAL A 157 5.01 13.53 -24.75
CA VAL A 157 4.01 14.60 -24.81
C VAL A 157 2.68 14.04 -24.32
N MET A 158 2.09 14.71 -23.33
CA MET A 158 0.76 14.37 -22.82
C MET A 158 -0.29 15.25 -23.51
N VAL A 159 -1.36 14.63 -23.98
CA VAL A 159 -2.46 15.29 -24.65
C VAL A 159 -3.75 14.91 -23.96
N ARG A 160 -4.49 15.90 -23.45
CA ARG A 160 -5.85 15.69 -22.96
C ARG A 160 -6.79 15.62 -24.14
N LEU A 161 -7.66 14.61 -24.16
CA LEU A 161 -8.67 14.44 -25.20
C LEU A 161 -9.92 15.26 -24.85
N ASP A 162 -10.51 15.93 -25.84
CA ASP A 162 -11.60 16.87 -25.59
C ASP A 162 -12.90 16.14 -25.19
N GLN A 163 -13.22 14.97 -25.76
CA GLN A 163 -14.32 14.11 -25.33
C GLN A 163 -14.15 12.63 -25.71
N GLN A 164 -14.53 11.75 -24.78
CA GLN A 164 -15.21 10.48 -25.05
C GLN A 164 -16.26 10.24 -23.95
#